data_AF-Q163A2-F1
#
_entry.id   AF-Q163A2-F1
#
_cell.length_a   1.000
_cell.length_b   1.000
_cell.length_c   1.000
_cell.angle_alpha   90.00
_cell.angle_beta   90.00
_cell.angle_gamma   90.00
#
_symmetry.space_group_name_H-M   'P 1'
#
loop_
_entity.id
_entity.type
_entity.pdbx_description
1 polymer ?
#
loop_
_entity_poly.entity_id
_entity_poly.type
_entity_poly.pdbx_seq_one_letter_code
_entity_poly.pdbx_strand_id
1 'polypeptide(L)'
;MTAHDDGYVIHETTAEEVVEHASSLKMTRQHIADICQVVGIEVPTKMDGELLRMSNFLGSQFDCLSVMLRENGVLLSADLRLRQVATKICKEQAFGLDALLRVVAIEGTLSIDAYADVLLKLCGHGHSYVSLNGQMLHRMLIVDETATLERFERAAAYLGTPNADINSNILTSAEFIGRAFRYYGGGLKAQRATSIVLRRLLRLDGIELADMLTELVSAIGDIRVTNYVGQWLKGHVLLETFEHQIDKKRNEVR
;
A
#
# COMPACT_ATOMS: atom_id res chain seq x y z
N MET A 1 12.08 12.59 11.10
CA MET A 1 12.69 11.70 12.11
C MET A 1 12.42 10.27 11.70
N THR A 2 13.43 9.57 11.20
CA THR A 2 13.39 8.11 11.00
C THR A 2 14.45 7.52 11.89
N ALA A 3 14.03 6.73 12.87
CA ALA A 3 14.93 6.10 13.83
C ALA A 3 15.49 4.81 13.21
N HIS A 4 16.81 4.72 13.15
CA HIS A 4 17.55 3.46 13.05
C HIS A 4 18.51 3.39 14.23
N ASP A 5 18.72 2.18 14.75
CA ASP A 5 19.46 1.90 15.98
C ASP A 5 20.80 2.67 16.06
N ASP A 6 21.02 3.30 17.22
CA ASP A 6 22.24 3.96 17.71
C ASP A 6 22.68 5.34 17.16
N GLY A 7 21.79 6.13 16.58
CA GLY A 7 22.10 7.55 16.37
C GLY A 7 20.97 8.41 15.81
N TYR A 8 20.77 9.59 16.39
CA TYR A 8 19.96 10.62 15.74
C TYR A 8 20.71 11.14 14.51
N VAL A 9 20.33 10.67 13.32
CA VAL A 9 20.73 11.35 12.08
C VAL A 9 19.87 12.61 11.95
N ILE A 10 20.47 13.75 12.25
CA ILE A 10 19.92 15.04 11.86
C ILE A 10 20.14 15.15 10.35
N HIS A 11 19.09 14.96 9.57
CA HIS A 11 19.08 15.41 8.19
C HIS A 11 19.03 16.93 8.24
N GLU A 12 20.18 17.59 8.17
CA GLU A 12 20.24 19.02 7.90
C GLU A 12 19.83 19.22 6.44
N THR A 13 18.55 19.52 6.22
CA THR A 13 18.09 19.94 4.90
C THR A 13 18.75 21.28 4.58
N THR A 14 19.53 21.33 3.51
CA THR A 14 20.22 22.56 3.15
C THR A 14 19.22 23.60 2.64
N ALA A 15 19.57 24.88 2.72
CA ALA A 15 18.74 25.94 2.14
C ALA A 15 18.53 25.73 0.63
N GLU A 16 19.52 25.16 -0.06
CA GLU A 16 19.45 24.80 -1.48
C GLU A 16 18.42 23.68 -1.72
N GLU A 17 18.43 22.61 -0.91
CA GLU A 17 17.43 21.53 -0.99
C GLU A 17 16.00 22.03 -0.73
N VAL A 18 15.82 22.96 0.21
CA VAL A 18 14.50 23.58 0.46
C VAL A 18 14.04 24.41 -0.73
N VAL A 19 14.94 25.19 -1.34
CA VAL A 19 14.63 26.01 -2.52
C VAL A 19 14.31 25.15 -3.72
N GLU A 20 15.06 24.07 -3.94
CA GLU A 20 14.83 23.11 -5.01
C GLU A 20 13.47 22.41 -4.83
N HIS A 21 13.18 21.93 -3.61
CA HIS A 21 11.91 21.29 -3.30
C HIS A 21 10.73 22.26 -3.51
N ALA A 22 10.83 23.49 -2.99
CA ALA A 22 9.80 24.52 -3.18
C ALA A 22 9.60 24.87 -4.68
N SER A 23 10.67 24.88 -5.46
CA SER A 23 10.62 25.13 -6.90
C SER A 23 9.93 23.99 -7.64
N SER A 24 10.23 22.73 -7.29
CA SER A 24 9.56 21.56 -7.84
C SER A 24 8.04 21.58 -7.55
N LEU A 25 7.64 21.90 -6.31
CA LEU A 25 6.24 22.00 -5.93
C LEU A 25 5.51 23.12 -6.69
N LYS A 26 6.17 24.26 -6.90
CA LYS A 26 5.62 25.35 -7.72
C LYS A 26 5.40 24.91 -9.17
N MET A 27 6.35 24.20 -9.76
CA MET A 27 6.21 23.67 -11.13
C MET A 27 5.07 22.64 -11.22
N THR A 28 4.97 21.71 -10.27
CA THR A 28 3.85 20.75 -10.23
C THR A 28 2.51 21.46 -10.08
N ARG A 29 2.42 22.47 -9.19
CA ARG A 29 1.20 23.26 -9.02
C ARG A 29 0.81 23.98 -10.31
N GLN A 30 1.78 24.58 -11.01
CA GLN A 30 1.52 25.26 -12.28
C GLN A 30 1.02 24.29 -13.34
N HIS A 31 1.67 23.13 -13.49
CA HIS A 31 1.23 22.10 -14.42
C HIS A 31 -0.20 21.66 -14.14
N ILE A 32 -0.57 21.43 -12.87
CA ILE A 32 -1.95 21.10 -12.48
C ILE A 32 -2.90 22.25 -12.86
N ALA A 33 -2.53 23.50 -12.59
CA ALA A 33 -3.36 24.65 -12.94
C ALA A 33 -3.53 24.86 -14.45
N ASP A 34 -2.56 24.42 -15.27
CA ASP A 34 -2.62 24.52 -16.73
C ASP A 34 -3.58 23.48 -17.34
N ILE A 35 -3.79 22.35 -16.66
CA ILE A 35 -4.65 21.25 -17.15
C ILE A 35 -5.97 21.09 -16.37
N CYS A 36 -6.08 21.73 -15.20
CA CYS A 36 -7.26 21.67 -14.34
C CYS A 36 -7.83 23.06 -14.12
N GLN A 37 -9.15 23.15 -14.08
CA GLN A 37 -9.83 24.38 -13.67
C GLN A 37 -9.77 24.50 -12.14
N VAL A 38 -9.08 25.53 -11.64
CA VAL A 38 -9.11 25.88 -10.22
C VAL A 38 -10.39 26.66 -9.93
N VAL A 39 -11.24 26.11 -9.07
CA VAL A 39 -12.50 26.74 -8.67
C VAL A 39 -12.43 27.23 -7.23
N GLY A 40 -13.09 28.36 -6.95
CA GLY A 40 -13.21 28.88 -5.59
C GLY A 40 -14.09 28.00 -4.72
N ILE A 41 -13.74 27.92 -3.44
CA ILE A 41 -14.56 27.28 -2.41
C ILE A 41 -15.72 28.23 -2.11
N GLU A 42 -16.92 27.83 -2.50
CA GLU A 42 -18.14 28.47 -2.03
C GLU A 42 -18.98 27.43 -1.32
N VAL A 43 -19.59 27.84 -0.22
CA VAL A 43 -20.56 27.03 0.52
C VAL A 43 -21.88 27.14 -0.26
N PRO A 44 -22.45 26.03 -0.78
CA PRO A 44 -23.78 26.02 -1.37
C PRO A 44 -24.79 26.83 -0.56
N THR A 45 -25.50 27.75 -1.21
CA THR A 45 -26.50 28.63 -0.57
C THR A 45 -27.71 27.87 -0.02
N LYS A 46 -27.88 26.59 -0.40
CA LYS A 46 -28.87 25.68 0.16
C LYS A 46 -28.19 24.41 0.65
N MET A 47 -27.82 24.39 1.93
CA MET A 47 -27.51 23.15 2.66
C MET A 47 -28.67 22.81 3.57
N ASP A 48 -29.02 21.53 3.65
CA ASP A 48 -29.87 21.05 4.73
C ASP A 48 -29.13 21.10 6.08
N GLY A 49 -29.87 20.90 7.17
CA GLY A 49 -29.32 21.00 8.52
C GLY A 49 -28.27 19.92 8.85
N GLU A 50 -28.22 18.82 8.10
CA GLU A 50 -27.25 17.74 8.29
C GLU A 50 -25.90 18.09 7.64
N LEU A 51 -25.93 18.58 6.40
CA LEU A 51 -24.76 19.09 5.69
C LEU A 51 -24.12 20.27 6.43
N LEU A 52 -24.91 21.15 7.03
CA LEU A 52 -24.39 22.28 7.81
C LEU A 52 -23.61 21.84 9.06
N ARG A 53 -24.12 20.83 9.79
CA ARG A 53 -23.43 20.26 10.95
C ARG A 53 -22.14 19.55 10.53
N MET A 54 -22.18 18.89 9.38
CA MET A 54 -21.02 18.18 8.86
C MET A 54 -19.94 19.14 8.36
N SER A 55 -20.32 20.26 7.73
CA SER A 55 -19.40 21.35 7.40
C SER A 55 -18.69 21.87 8.64
N ASN A 56 -19.44 22.14 9.73
CA ASN A 56 -18.84 22.55 11.01
C ASN A 56 -17.90 21.49 11.61
N PHE A 57 -18.19 20.20 11.41
CA PHE A 57 -17.36 19.10 11.94
C PHE A 57 -16.09 18.86 11.11
N LEU A 58 -16.20 18.87 9.79
CA LEU A 58 -15.11 18.56 8.86
C LEU A 58 -14.21 19.78 8.58
N GLY A 59 -14.70 21.00 8.82
CA GLY A 59 -13.97 22.23 8.53
C GLY A 59 -13.57 22.30 7.06
N SER A 60 -12.30 22.62 6.79
CA SER A 60 -11.79 22.74 5.41
C SER A 60 -11.81 21.44 4.61
N GLN A 61 -11.99 20.27 5.24
CA GLN A 61 -12.20 19.02 4.48
C GLN A 61 -13.56 19.01 3.75
N PHE A 62 -14.50 19.83 4.22
CA PHE A 62 -15.79 19.98 3.57
C PHE A 62 -15.71 20.77 2.26
N ASP A 63 -14.65 21.55 2.04
CA ASP A 63 -14.48 22.41 0.86
C ASP A 63 -14.54 21.62 -0.45
N CYS A 64 -13.92 20.44 -0.49
CA CYS A 64 -13.99 19.55 -1.66
C CYS A 64 -15.42 19.01 -1.89
N LEU A 65 -16.15 18.72 -0.81
CA LEU A 65 -17.53 18.24 -0.89
C LEU A 65 -18.48 19.36 -1.33
N SER A 66 -18.23 20.59 -0.89
CA SER A 66 -19.05 21.75 -1.25
C SER A 66 -18.94 22.06 -2.74
N VAL A 67 -17.71 22.03 -3.28
CA VAL A 67 -17.45 22.19 -4.71
C VAL A 67 -18.09 21.05 -5.50
N MET A 68 -17.91 19.80 -5.09
CA MET A 68 -18.53 18.64 -5.73
C MET A 68 -20.06 18.80 -5.84
N LEU A 69 -20.72 19.17 -4.74
CA LEU A 69 -22.17 19.38 -4.71
C LEU A 69 -22.62 20.55 -5.60
N ARG A 70 -21.88 21.66 -5.60
CA ARG A 70 -22.21 22.85 -6.41
C ARG A 70 -22.08 22.56 -7.91
N GLU A 71 -21.01 21.89 -8.31
CA GLU A 71 -20.69 21.61 -9.72
C GLU A 71 -21.34 20.32 -10.24
N ASN A 72 -22.10 19.60 -9.40
CA ASN A 72 -22.64 18.27 -9.70
C ASN A 72 -21.53 17.30 -10.21
N GLY A 73 -20.38 17.36 -9.54
CA GLY A 73 -19.16 16.67 -9.92
C GLY A 73 -18.98 15.33 -9.22
N VAL A 74 -17.92 14.63 -9.62
CA VAL A 74 -17.48 13.37 -9.01
C VAL A 74 -16.26 13.65 -8.14
N LEU A 75 -16.25 13.13 -6.90
CA LEU A 75 -15.08 13.27 -6.03
C LEU A 75 -14.00 12.25 -6.36
N LEU A 76 -12.79 12.72 -6.66
CA LEU A 76 -11.59 11.90 -6.70
C LEU A 76 -10.73 12.21 -5.46
N SER A 77 -10.49 11.22 -4.61
CA SER A 77 -9.68 11.43 -3.39
C SER A 77 -8.92 10.18 -2.96
N ALA A 78 -7.71 10.37 -2.43
CA ALA A 78 -6.97 9.29 -1.79
C ALA A 78 -7.47 8.98 -0.37
N ASP A 79 -8.30 9.85 0.22
CA ASP A 79 -8.89 9.66 1.55
C ASP A 79 -10.19 8.84 1.45
N LEU A 80 -10.21 7.63 2.03
CA LEU A 80 -11.43 6.81 2.06
C LEU A 80 -12.55 7.45 2.87
N ARG A 81 -12.26 8.13 3.98
CA ARG A 81 -13.28 8.74 4.83
C ARG A 81 -14.00 9.83 4.07
N LEU A 82 -13.27 10.68 3.35
CA LEU A 82 -13.86 11.71 2.50
C LEU A 82 -14.77 11.09 1.42
N ARG A 83 -14.32 9.99 0.78
CA ARG A 83 -15.14 9.26 -0.20
C ARG A 83 -16.38 8.62 0.42
N GLN A 84 -16.29 8.10 1.63
CA GLN A 84 -17.43 7.55 2.36
C GLN A 84 -18.45 8.62 2.73
N VAL A 85 -18.00 9.82 3.12
CA VAL A 85 -18.88 10.96 3.37
C VAL A 85 -19.60 11.36 2.07
N ALA A 86 -18.87 11.52 0.97
CA ALA A 86 -19.45 11.85 -0.33
C ALA A 86 -20.53 10.83 -0.76
N THR A 87 -20.23 9.53 -0.66
CA THR A 87 -21.14 8.47 -1.13
C THR A 87 -22.30 8.19 -0.19
N LYS A 88 -22.06 8.14 1.12
CA LYS A 88 -23.09 7.74 2.08
C LYS A 88 -23.97 8.89 2.55
N ILE A 89 -23.40 10.09 2.66
CA ILE A 89 -24.08 11.25 3.23
C ILE A 89 -24.52 12.20 2.12
N CYS A 90 -23.59 12.62 1.26
CA CYS A 90 -23.94 13.49 0.14
C CYS A 90 -24.66 12.75 -0.99
N LYS A 91 -24.64 11.40 -0.99
CA LYS A 91 -25.22 10.52 -2.03
C LYS A 91 -24.63 10.75 -3.43
N GLU A 92 -23.39 11.25 -3.49
CA GLU A 92 -22.67 11.53 -4.72
C GLU A 92 -21.61 10.47 -5.03
N GLN A 93 -21.15 10.45 -6.28
CA GLN A 93 -20.12 9.51 -6.70
C GLN A 93 -18.74 9.94 -6.18
N ALA A 94 -17.98 8.98 -5.64
CA ALA A 94 -16.60 9.21 -5.22
C ALA A 94 -15.70 8.01 -5.48
N PHE A 95 -14.51 8.25 -6.02
CA PHE A 95 -13.54 7.23 -6.40
C PHE A 95 -12.17 7.47 -5.78
N GLY A 96 -11.46 6.37 -5.53
CA GLY A 96 -10.08 6.39 -5.07
C GLY A 96 -9.13 6.77 -6.21
N LEU A 97 -8.02 7.43 -5.87
CA LEU A 97 -6.97 7.73 -6.85
C LEU A 97 -6.38 6.45 -7.47
N ASP A 98 -6.26 5.39 -6.68
CA ASP A 98 -5.84 4.06 -7.13
C ASP A 98 -6.78 3.46 -8.20
N ALA A 99 -8.09 3.66 -8.05
CA ALA A 99 -9.07 3.21 -9.03
C ALA A 99 -8.93 3.93 -10.38
N LEU A 100 -8.73 5.26 -10.36
CA LEU A 100 -8.47 6.03 -11.59
C LEU A 100 -7.17 5.56 -12.27
N LEU A 101 -6.08 5.44 -11.51
CA LEU A 101 -4.80 4.98 -12.04
C LEU A 101 -4.90 3.61 -12.70
N ARG A 102 -5.69 2.70 -12.11
CA ARG A 102 -5.96 1.40 -12.70
C ARG A 102 -6.68 1.50 -14.05
N VAL A 103 -7.69 2.36 -14.17
CA VAL A 103 -8.43 2.55 -15.43
C VAL A 103 -7.49 3.11 -16.52
N VAL A 104 -6.75 4.17 -16.19
CA VAL A 104 -5.78 4.80 -17.11
C VAL A 104 -4.68 3.80 -17.54
N ALA A 105 -4.29 2.87 -16.65
CA ALA A 105 -3.37 1.79 -16.99
C ALA A 105 -3.99 0.72 -17.89
N ILE A 106 -5.27 0.35 -17.68
CA ILE A 106 -6.00 -0.59 -18.54
C ILE A 106 -6.19 -0.02 -19.95
N GLU A 107 -6.44 1.28 -20.06
CA GLU A 107 -6.57 2.00 -21.34
C GLU A 107 -5.23 2.21 -22.06
N GLY A 108 -4.11 1.86 -21.42
CA GLY A 108 -2.77 1.92 -22.00
C GLY A 108 -2.16 3.33 -22.04
N THR A 109 -2.84 4.34 -21.50
CA THR A 109 -2.28 5.70 -21.35
C THR A 109 -1.17 5.72 -20.30
N LEU A 110 -1.25 4.86 -19.28
CA LEU A 110 -0.20 4.63 -18.30
C LEU A 110 0.38 3.22 -18.48
N SER A 111 1.70 3.10 -18.67
CA SER A 111 2.33 1.77 -18.73
C SER A 111 2.22 1.07 -17.38
N ILE A 112 2.25 -0.27 -17.37
CA ILE A 112 2.16 -1.04 -16.13
C ILE A 112 3.31 -0.72 -15.15
N ASP A 113 4.50 -0.43 -15.68
CA ASP A 113 5.66 -0.08 -14.86
C ASP A 113 5.54 1.34 -14.30
N ALA A 114 5.01 2.29 -15.08
CA ALA A 114 4.68 3.63 -14.59
C ALA A 114 3.56 3.59 -13.54
N TYR A 115 2.56 2.71 -13.72
CA TYR A 115 1.52 2.50 -12.71
C TYR A 115 2.10 1.94 -11.40
N ALA A 116 2.98 0.92 -11.47
CA ALA A 116 3.66 0.39 -10.31
C ALA A 116 4.53 1.45 -9.60
N ASP A 117 5.23 2.29 -10.37
CA ASP A 117 6.03 3.42 -9.85
C ASP A 117 5.17 4.43 -9.08
N VAL A 118 4.00 4.80 -9.63
CA VAL A 118 3.05 5.72 -8.97
C VAL A 118 2.52 5.09 -7.69
N LEU A 119 2.14 3.81 -7.70
CA LEU A 119 1.66 3.14 -6.48
C LEU A 119 2.77 3.03 -5.41
N LEU A 120 4.02 2.79 -5.79
CA LEU A 120 5.17 2.84 -4.87
C LEU A 120 5.31 4.23 -4.22
N LYS A 121 5.11 5.30 -5.01
CA LYS A 121 5.10 6.67 -4.49
C LYS A 121 3.94 6.88 -3.52
N LEU A 122 2.74 6.40 -3.83
CA LEU A 122 1.59 6.49 -2.90
C LEU A 122 1.87 5.74 -1.59
N CYS A 123 2.43 4.53 -1.67
CA CYS A 123 2.84 3.78 -0.49
C CYS A 123 3.88 4.56 0.33
N GLY A 124 4.86 5.18 -0.35
CA GLY A 124 5.91 6.00 0.25
C GLY A 124 5.43 7.25 0.98
N HIS A 125 4.31 7.84 0.55
CA HIS A 125 3.67 8.97 1.22
C HIS A 125 2.67 8.53 2.31
N GLY A 126 2.51 7.23 2.57
CA GLY A 126 1.65 6.72 3.63
C GLY A 126 0.15 6.81 3.33
N HIS A 127 -0.26 6.80 2.06
CA HIS A 127 -1.67 6.82 1.69
C HIS A 127 -2.42 5.61 2.26
N SER A 128 -3.40 5.83 3.14
CA SER A 128 -4.01 4.75 3.94
C SER A 128 -4.71 3.64 3.15
N TYR A 129 -4.99 3.84 1.85
CA TYR A 129 -5.73 2.88 1.02
C TYR A 129 -5.08 2.73 -0.35
N VAL A 130 -4.27 1.67 -0.48
CA VAL A 130 -3.70 1.23 -1.76
C VAL A 130 -4.08 -0.24 -1.96
N SER A 131 -4.83 -0.53 -3.03
CA SER A 131 -5.18 -1.92 -3.37
C SER A 131 -3.98 -2.63 -4.01
N LEU A 132 -3.48 -3.68 -3.35
CA LEU A 132 -2.32 -4.46 -3.81
C LEU A 132 -2.73 -5.92 -4.07
N ASN A 133 -2.22 -6.49 -5.16
CA ASN A 133 -2.30 -7.92 -5.46
C ASN A 133 -0.90 -8.46 -5.80
N GLY A 134 -0.75 -9.77 -5.92
CA GLY A 134 0.56 -10.40 -6.06
C GLY A 134 1.26 -10.02 -7.37
N GLN A 135 0.49 -9.86 -8.45
CA GLN A 135 1.01 -9.35 -9.72
C GLN A 135 1.56 -7.93 -9.61
N MET A 136 0.85 -7.03 -8.92
CA MET A 136 1.28 -5.65 -8.76
C MET A 136 2.50 -5.54 -7.85
N LEU A 137 2.52 -6.27 -6.73
CA LEU A 137 3.71 -6.36 -5.87
C LEU A 137 4.95 -6.85 -6.64
N HIS A 138 4.77 -7.81 -7.55
CA HIS A 138 5.86 -8.27 -8.41
C HIS A 138 6.34 -7.19 -9.38
N ARG A 139 5.42 -6.41 -9.97
CA ARG A 139 5.77 -5.27 -10.83
C ARG A 139 6.49 -4.17 -10.04
N MET A 140 6.03 -3.87 -8.83
CA MET A 140 6.70 -2.95 -7.91
C MET A 140 8.12 -3.41 -7.57
N LEU A 141 8.34 -4.71 -7.35
CA LEU A 141 9.67 -5.26 -7.13
C LEU A 141 10.60 -5.06 -8.35
N ILE A 142 10.07 -5.19 -9.56
CA ILE A 142 10.84 -4.96 -10.79
C ILE A 142 11.27 -3.49 -10.88
N VAL A 143 10.34 -2.57 -10.66
CA VAL A 143 10.54 -1.11 -10.75
C VAL A 143 11.36 -0.54 -9.59
N ASP A 144 11.43 -1.23 -8.45
CA ASP A 144 12.30 -0.81 -7.36
C ASP A 144 13.78 -1.09 -7.69
N GLU A 145 14.50 -0.02 -8.07
CA GLU A 145 15.93 -0.02 -8.36
C GLU A 145 16.80 0.22 -7.12
N THR A 146 16.20 0.45 -5.94
CA THR A 146 16.98 0.65 -4.71
C THR A 146 17.71 -0.64 -4.32
N ALA A 147 18.97 -0.51 -3.90
CA ALA A 147 19.80 -1.67 -3.53
C ALA A 147 19.21 -2.47 -2.34
N THR A 148 18.47 -1.78 -1.48
CA THR A 148 17.88 -2.25 -0.23
C THR A 148 16.40 -2.63 -0.35
N LEU A 149 15.76 -2.38 -1.50
CA LEU A 149 14.32 -2.57 -1.72
C LEU A 149 13.43 -1.71 -0.78
N GLU A 150 13.89 -0.51 -0.44
CA GLU A 150 13.20 0.39 0.50
C GLU A 150 11.81 0.80 0.00
N ARG A 151 11.66 1.02 -1.32
CA ARG A 151 10.37 1.44 -1.88
C ARG A 151 9.38 0.28 -1.82
N PHE A 152 9.84 -0.92 -2.18
CA PHE A 152 9.07 -2.15 -2.09
C PHE A 152 8.71 -2.48 -0.64
N GLU A 153 9.60 -2.27 0.32
CA GLU A 153 9.32 -2.51 1.75
C GLU A 153 8.18 -1.62 2.27
N ARG A 154 8.06 -0.38 1.78
CA ARG A 154 6.92 0.51 2.09
C ARG A 154 5.62 -0.01 1.49
N ALA A 155 5.65 -0.58 0.28
CA ALA A 155 4.47 -1.21 -0.31
C ALA A 155 4.08 -2.51 0.44
N ALA A 156 5.07 -3.33 0.80
CA ALA A 156 4.82 -4.54 1.58
C ALA A 156 4.26 -4.26 2.98
N ALA A 157 4.42 -3.03 3.51
CA ALA A 157 3.85 -2.63 4.80
C ALA A 157 2.30 -2.63 4.83
N TYR A 158 1.64 -2.69 3.68
CA TYR A 158 0.18 -2.84 3.58
C TYR A 158 -0.28 -4.29 3.80
N LEU A 159 0.65 -5.25 3.76
CA LEU A 159 0.40 -6.63 4.17
C LEU A 159 0.52 -6.76 5.69
N GLY A 160 -0.26 -7.66 6.28
CA GLY A 160 -0.18 -7.93 7.72
C GLY A 160 -0.53 -6.72 8.59
N THR A 161 -1.45 -5.87 8.13
CA THR A 161 -1.98 -4.76 8.91
C THR A 161 -3.02 -5.25 9.93
N PRO A 162 -3.26 -4.51 11.03
CA PRO A 162 -4.30 -4.88 11.99
C PRO A 162 -5.67 -4.99 11.30
N ASN A 163 -6.39 -6.08 11.55
CA ASN A 163 -7.67 -6.44 10.90
C ASN A 163 -7.56 -6.80 9.40
N ALA A 164 -6.37 -7.07 8.88
CA ALA A 164 -6.23 -7.56 7.51
C ALA A 164 -6.84 -8.96 7.37
N ASP A 165 -7.53 -9.21 6.26
CA ASP A 165 -8.06 -10.54 5.95
C ASP A 165 -6.90 -11.54 5.75
N ILE A 166 -6.86 -12.55 6.62
CA ILE A 166 -5.74 -13.51 6.70
C ILE A 166 -5.57 -14.24 5.36
N ASN A 167 -6.65 -14.81 4.83
CA ASN A 167 -6.62 -15.58 3.58
C ASN A 167 -6.16 -14.72 2.40
N SER A 168 -6.70 -13.50 2.26
CA SER A 168 -6.32 -12.59 1.18
C SER A 168 -4.84 -12.21 1.27
N ASN A 169 -4.28 -12.02 2.48
CA ASN A 169 -2.87 -11.71 2.66
C ASN A 169 -1.97 -12.89 2.31
N ILE A 170 -2.33 -14.11 2.72
CA ILE A 170 -1.58 -15.33 2.39
C ILE A 170 -1.60 -15.57 0.88
N LEU A 171 -2.77 -15.53 0.24
CA LEU A 171 -2.89 -15.76 -1.20
C LEU A 171 -2.19 -14.68 -2.04
N THR A 172 -2.31 -13.41 -1.65
CA THR A 172 -1.60 -12.30 -2.31
C THR A 172 -0.09 -12.47 -2.19
N SER A 173 0.39 -12.87 -1.01
CA SER A 173 1.81 -13.11 -0.76
C SER A 173 2.32 -14.34 -1.51
N ALA A 174 1.55 -15.42 -1.55
CA ALA A 174 1.86 -16.62 -2.32
C ALA A 174 2.00 -16.30 -3.81
N GLU A 175 1.05 -15.58 -4.39
CA GLU A 175 1.10 -15.17 -5.78
C GLU A 175 2.34 -14.31 -6.06
N PHE A 176 2.62 -13.33 -5.19
CA PHE A 176 3.81 -12.47 -5.31
C PHE A 176 5.11 -13.28 -5.24
N ILE A 177 5.32 -14.07 -4.18
CA ILE A 177 6.56 -14.82 -3.94
C ILE A 177 6.79 -15.81 -5.08
N GLY A 178 5.75 -16.54 -5.50
CA GLY A 178 5.82 -17.45 -6.63
C GLY A 178 6.26 -16.76 -7.92
N ARG A 179 5.73 -15.56 -8.21
CA ARG A 179 6.16 -14.76 -9.37
C ARG A 179 7.60 -14.28 -9.23
N ALA A 180 7.99 -13.77 -8.07
CA ALA A 180 9.35 -13.28 -7.82
C ALA A 180 10.39 -14.40 -7.98
N PHE A 181 10.15 -15.58 -7.42
CA PHE A 181 11.04 -16.73 -7.57
C PHE A 181 11.12 -17.24 -9.01
N ARG A 182 10.00 -17.23 -9.76
CA ARG A 182 10.02 -17.60 -11.18
C ARG A 182 10.81 -16.59 -12.02
N TYR A 183 10.59 -15.29 -11.81
CA TYR A 183 11.22 -14.23 -12.59
C TYR A 183 12.74 -14.12 -12.33
N TYR A 184 13.15 -14.13 -11.05
CA TYR A 184 14.55 -14.00 -10.67
C TYR A 184 15.27 -15.35 -10.48
N GLY A 185 14.64 -16.48 -10.81
CA GLY A 185 15.21 -17.81 -10.62
C GLY A 185 15.52 -18.19 -9.17
N GLY A 186 14.87 -17.55 -8.19
CA GLY A 186 15.19 -17.68 -6.76
C GLY A 186 16.46 -16.94 -6.33
N GLY A 187 16.94 -15.98 -7.14
CA GLY A 187 18.10 -15.15 -6.82
C GLY A 187 17.89 -14.19 -5.64
N LEU A 188 18.96 -13.47 -5.29
CA LEU A 188 19.04 -12.64 -4.08
C LEU A 188 17.91 -11.60 -3.96
N LYS A 189 17.50 -10.96 -5.07
CA LYS A 189 16.42 -9.97 -5.07
C LYS A 189 15.06 -10.60 -4.68
N ALA A 190 14.74 -11.79 -5.20
CA ALA A 190 13.52 -12.51 -4.82
C ALA A 190 13.55 -12.98 -3.36
N GLN A 191 14.70 -13.49 -2.91
CA GLN A 191 14.88 -13.90 -1.51
C GLN A 191 14.70 -12.73 -0.55
N ARG A 192 15.36 -11.59 -0.80
CA ARG A 192 15.22 -10.37 0.02
C ARG A 192 13.76 -9.89 0.07
N ALA A 193 13.11 -9.79 -1.08
CA ALA A 193 11.71 -9.38 -1.15
C ALA A 193 10.76 -10.36 -0.43
N THR A 194 11.07 -11.66 -0.48
CA THR A 194 10.35 -12.69 0.27
C THR A 194 10.55 -12.53 1.76
N SER A 195 11.77 -12.29 2.24
CA SER A 195 12.02 -11.98 3.65
C SER A 195 11.22 -10.76 4.12
N ILE A 196 11.13 -9.71 3.30
CA ILE A 196 10.32 -8.52 3.61
C ILE A 196 8.86 -8.93 3.82
N VAL A 197 8.27 -9.69 2.88
CA VAL A 197 6.87 -10.12 2.97
C VAL A 197 6.62 -11.06 4.15
N LEU A 198 7.49 -12.05 4.40
CA LEU A 198 7.34 -12.96 5.53
C LEU A 198 7.31 -12.22 6.87
N ARG A 199 8.18 -11.22 7.06
CA ARG A 199 8.16 -10.37 8.28
C ARG A 199 6.86 -9.61 8.45
N ARG A 200 6.18 -9.26 7.36
CA ARG A 200 4.86 -8.60 7.42
C ARG A 200 3.77 -9.59 7.80
N LEU A 201 3.78 -10.79 7.23
CA LEU A 201 2.82 -11.85 7.56
C LEU A 201 2.90 -12.33 9.00
N LEU A 202 4.08 -12.28 9.64
CA LEU A 202 4.22 -12.56 11.07
C LEU A 202 3.36 -11.66 11.98
N ARG A 203 2.88 -10.52 11.46
CA ARG A 203 2.04 -9.57 12.20
C ARG A 203 0.54 -9.85 12.05
N LEU A 204 0.16 -10.89 11.30
CA LEU A 204 -1.23 -11.30 11.19
C LEU A 204 -1.69 -11.91 12.52
N ASP A 205 -2.64 -11.24 13.16
CA ASP A 205 -3.29 -11.75 14.36
C ASP A 205 -4.34 -12.82 13.99
N GLY A 206 -4.45 -13.86 14.82
CA GLY A 206 -5.49 -14.89 14.67
C GLY A 206 -5.10 -16.11 13.83
N ILE A 207 -3.83 -16.25 13.44
CA ILE A 207 -3.30 -17.46 12.79
C ILE A 207 -1.97 -17.90 13.43
N GLU A 208 -1.79 -19.21 13.62
CA GLU A 208 -0.51 -19.75 14.07
C GLU A 208 0.54 -19.72 12.96
N LEU A 209 1.81 -19.56 13.33
CA LEU A 209 2.94 -19.52 12.41
C LEU A 209 2.97 -20.74 11.47
N ALA A 210 2.72 -21.94 12.01
CA ALA A 210 2.72 -23.18 11.25
C ALA A 210 1.64 -23.23 10.17
N ASP A 211 0.43 -22.75 10.46
CA ASP A 211 -0.68 -22.73 9.48
C ASP A 211 -0.38 -21.73 8.37
N MET A 212 -0.02 -20.51 8.76
CA MET A 212 0.30 -19.43 7.83
C MET A 212 1.39 -19.84 6.84
N LEU A 213 2.48 -20.43 7.31
CA LEU A 213 3.59 -20.85 6.44
C LEU A 213 3.26 -22.09 5.63
N THR A 214 2.50 -23.04 6.19
CA THR A 214 2.09 -24.25 5.47
C THR A 214 1.15 -23.90 4.33
N GLU A 215 0.15 -23.05 4.58
CA GLU A 215 -0.77 -22.54 3.56
C GLU A 215 -0.03 -21.75 2.49
N LEU A 216 0.86 -20.83 2.90
CA LEU A 216 1.68 -20.02 1.99
C LEU A 216 2.52 -20.90 1.06
N VAL A 217 3.30 -21.83 1.61
CA VAL A 217 4.20 -22.69 0.82
C VAL A 217 3.41 -23.65 -0.06
N SER A 218 2.29 -24.20 0.44
CA SER A 218 1.40 -25.07 -0.33
C SER A 218 0.78 -24.34 -1.52
N ALA A 219 0.33 -23.10 -1.33
CA ALA A 219 -0.24 -22.28 -2.40
C ALA A 219 0.78 -21.94 -3.49
N ILE A 220 2.06 -21.81 -3.14
CA ILE A 220 3.14 -21.49 -4.09
C ILE A 220 3.57 -22.74 -4.89
N GLY A 221 3.73 -23.88 -4.22
CA GLY A 221 4.13 -25.14 -4.85
C GLY A 221 5.54 -25.15 -5.48
N ASP A 222 6.46 -24.29 -5.00
CA ASP A 222 7.84 -24.18 -5.50
C ASP A 222 8.84 -24.63 -4.44
N ILE A 223 9.57 -25.72 -4.70
CA ILE A 223 10.56 -26.29 -3.78
C ILE A 223 11.66 -25.30 -3.38
N ARG A 224 12.01 -24.35 -4.26
CA ARG A 224 13.02 -23.32 -3.94
C ARG A 224 12.52 -22.38 -2.86
N VAL A 225 11.22 -22.09 -2.87
CA VAL A 225 10.57 -21.29 -1.84
C VAL A 225 10.50 -22.07 -0.54
N THR A 226 10.09 -23.34 -0.58
CA THR A 226 10.10 -24.23 0.60
C THR A 226 11.47 -24.25 1.28
N ASN A 227 12.53 -24.48 0.49
CA ASN A 227 13.90 -24.50 1.00
C ASN A 227 14.31 -23.14 1.57
N TYR A 228 13.96 -22.04 0.89
CA TYR A 228 14.24 -20.70 1.37
C TYR A 228 13.53 -20.41 2.70
N VAL A 229 12.24 -20.72 2.82
CA VAL A 229 11.45 -20.52 4.04
C VAL A 229 12.04 -21.31 5.21
N GLY A 230 12.49 -22.55 4.98
CA GLY A 230 13.17 -23.35 6.00
C GLY A 230 14.46 -22.69 6.52
N GLN A 231 15.31 -22.17 5.61
CA GLN A 231 16.51 -21.43 6.01
C GLN A 231 16.18 -20.11 6.69
N TRP A 232 15.14 -19.42 6.22
CA TRP A 232 14.67 -18.16 6.78
C TRP A 232 14.16 -18.34 8.22
N LEU A 233 13.39 -19.39 8.49
CA LEU A 233 12.94 -19.78 9.84
C LEU A 233 14.11 -20.00 10.78
N LYS A 234 15.14 -20.73 10.32
CA LYS A 234 16.37 -20.96 11.09
C LYS A 234 17.10 -19.64 11.38
N GLY A 235 17.23 -18.77 10.38
CA GLY A 235 17.90 -17.47 10.51
C GLY A 235 17.16 -16.48 11.41
N HIS A 236 15.85 -16.62 11.60
CA HIS A 236 15.03 -15.76 12.47
C HIS A 236 14.68 -16.41 13.82
N VAL A 237 15.26 -17.58 14.15
CA VAL A 237 15.01 -18.31 15.40
C VAL A 237 13.52 -18.66 15.60
N LEU A 238 12.83 -18.97 14.50
CA LEU A 238 11.40 -19.33 14.50
C LEU A 238 11.16 -20.83 14.23
N LEU A 239 12.21 -21.59 13.93
CA LEU A 239 12.12 -23.00 13.56
C LEU A 239 11.52 -23.85 14.68
N GLU A 240 12.01 -23.70 15.91
CA GLU A 240 11.50 -24.48 17.06
C GLU A 240 10.01 -24.20 17.34
N THR A 241 9.60 -22.94 17.20
CA THR A 241 8.18 -22.55 17.36
C THR A 241 7.30 -23.21 16.28
N PHE A 242 7.78 -23.20 15.03
CA PHE A 242 7.10 -23.84 13.91
C PHE A 242 6.96 -25.36 14.13
N GLU A 243 8.06 -26.04 14.48
CA GLU A 243 8.08 -27.50 14.70
C GLU A 243 7.16 -27.90 15.86
N HIS A 244 7.19 -27.14 16.96
CA HIS A 244 6.31 -27.38 18.10
C HIS A 244 4.82 -27.29 17.74
N GLN A 245 4.43 -26.28 16.94
CA GLN A 245 3.05 -26.12 16.48
C GLN A 245 2.60 -27.25 15.54
N ILE A 246 3.49 -27.72 14.66
CA ILE A 246 3.23 -28.86 13.78
C ILE A 246 3.04 -30.16 14.58
N ASP A 247 3.89 -30.42 15.57
CA ASP A 247 3.81 -31.64 16.38
C ASP A 247 2.57 -31.66 17.28
N LYS A 248 2.21 -30.51 17.86
CA LYS A 248 0.95 -30.35 18.61
C LYS A 248 -0.25 -30.78 17.76
N LYS A 249 -0.33 -30.30 16.52
CA LYS A 249 -1.42 -30.63 15.58
C LYS A 249 -1.45 -32.10 15.18
N ARG A 250 -0.29 -32.72 14.96
CA ARG A 250 -0.21 -34.16 14.66
C ARG A 250 -0.75 -35.03 15.79
N ASN A 251 -0.62 -34.57 17.03
CA ASN A 251 -1.11 -35.28 18.21
C ASN A 251 -2.60 -35.05 18.48
N GLU A 252 -3.19 -33.93 18.01
CA GLU A 252 -4.63 -33.64 18.15
C GLU A 252 -5.50 -34.41 17.13
N VAL A 253 -4.92 -34.89 16.03
CA VAL A 253 -5.62 -35.64 14.96
C VAL A 253 -5.57 -37.16 15.18
N ARG A 254 -4.84 -37.64 16.20
CA ARG A 254 -4.74 -39.07 16.58
C ARG A 254 -5.69 -39.43 17.71
#